data_AF-A0A443IZP4-F1
#
_entry.id   AF-A0A443IZP4-F1
#
_cell.length_a   1.000
_cell.length_b   1.000
_cell.length_c   1.000
_cell.angle_alpha   90.00
_cell.angle_beta   90.00
_cell.angle_gamma   90.00
#
_symmetry.space_group_name_H-M   'P 1'
#
loop_
_entity.id
_entity.type
_entity.pdbx_description
1 polymer ?
#
loop_
_entity_poly.entity_id
_entity_poly.type
_entity_poly.pdbx_seq_one_letter_code
_entity_poly.pdbx_strand_id
1 'polypeptide(L)'
;MSNVQYISRHAQSAVDITRQLMSQGDLMREHTPENTVRFRFSLERVITLTGGKVTRANMSRHGFEPVPGSVNDVRMKCDEGAAAAVSRLMAIAG
;
A
#
# COMPACT_ATOMS: atom_id res chain seq x y z
N MET A 1 26.67 11.16 -8.16
CA MET A 1 26.01 10.34 -7.12
C MET A 1 24.94 9.51 -7.80
N SER A 2 25.17 8.20 -7.89
CA SER A 2 24.50 7.29 -8.84
C SER A 2 23.05 7.00 -8.45
N ASN A 3 22.15 6.99 -9.45
CA ASN A 3 20.71 6.67 -9.32
C ASN A 3 20.41 5.41 -8.48
N VAL A 4 21.35 4.46 -8.42
CA VAL A 4 21.26 3.24 -7.62
C VAL A 4 21.08 3.54 -6.13
N GLN A 5 21.79 4.53 -5.56
CA GLN A 5 21.65 4.88 -4.13
C GLN A 5 20.30 5.53 -3.79
N TYR A 6 19.66 6.17 -4.77
CA TYR A 6 18.34 6.77 -4.59
C TYR A 6 17.24 5.71 -4.64
N ILE A 7 17.33 4.78 -5.60
CA ILE A 7 16.42 3.65 -5.72
C ILE A 7 16.51 2.74 -4.49
N SER A 8 17.72 2.49 -3.97
CA SER A 8 17.91 1.69 -2.75
C SER A 8 17.31 2.34 -1.50
N ARG A 9 17.36 3.68 -1.37
CA ARG A 9 16.75 4.38 -0.22
C ARG A 9 15.24 4.31 -0.23
N HIS A 10 14.61 4.53 -1.39
CA HIS A 10 13.16 4.41 -1.54
C HIS A 10 12.66 2.99 -1.27
N ALA A 11 13.39 1.98 -1.77
CA ALA A 11 13.06 0.58 -1.50
C ALA A 11 13.19 0.25 -0.01
N GLN A 12 14.24 0.72 0.66
CA GLN A 12 14.43 0.50 2.10
C GLN A 12 13.33 1.18 2.93
N SER A 13 13.01 2.45 2.62
CA SER A 13 11.91 3.16 3.29
C SER A 13 10.57 2.46 3.11
N ALA A 14 10.28 1.95 1.91
CA ALA A 14 9.06 1.18 1.66
C ALA A 14 9.01 -0.09 2.52
N VAL A 15 10.14 -0.80 2.70
CA VAL A 15 10.21 -1.98 3.56
C VAL A 15 9.99 -1.63 5.03
N ASP A 16 10.61 -0.56 5.52
CA ASP A 16 10.48 -0.14 6.92
C ASP A 16 9.05 0.33 7.23
N ILE A 17 8.43 1.12 6.35
CA ILE A 17 7.03 1.52 6.45
C ILE A 17 6.10 0.29 6.38
N THR A 18 6.39 -0.66 5.49
CA THR A 18 5.62 -1.91 5.40
C THR A 18 5.62 -2.66 6.72
N ARG A 19 6.79 -2.82 7.35
CA ARG A 19 6.91 -3.49 8.65
C ARG A 19 6.13 -2.74 9.73
N GLN A 20 6.22 -1.41 9.73
CA GLN A 20 5.48 -0.59 10.68
C GLN A 20 3.96 -0.76 10.51
N LEU A 21 3.44 -0.65 9.28
CA LEU A 21 2.02 -0.82 9.01
C LEU A 21 1.52 -2.22 9.38
N MET A 22 2.31 -3.26 9.09
CA MET A 22 1.97 -4.63 9.48
C MET A 22 1.92 -4.79 11.00
N SER A 23 2.89 -4.21 11.72
CA SER A 23 2.92 -4.26 13.19
C SER A 23 1.74 -3.54 13.85
N GLN A 24 1.22 -2.48 13.20
CA GLN A 24 0.08 -1.70 13.66
C GLN A 24 -1.27 -2.34 13.29
N GLY A 25 -1.28 -3.40 12.46
CA GLY A 25 -2.50 -3.97 11.91
C GLY A 25 -3.11 -3.16 10.76
N ASP A 26 -2.48 -2.05 10.39
CA ASP A 26 -2.90 -1.16 9.29
C ASP A 26 -2.63 -1.77 7.91
N LEU A 27 -1.79 -2.81 7.83
CA LEU A 27 -1.52 -3.57 6.62
C LEU A 27 -1.63 -5.08 6.89
N MET A 28 -2.55 -5.74 6.20
CA MET A 28 -2.75 -7.19 6.34
C MET A 28 -2.72 -7.88 4.99
N ARG A 29 -2.06 -9.05 4.94
CA ARG A 29 -2.12 -9.93 3.78
C ARG A 29 -3.40 -10.74 3.82
N GLU A 30 -4.24 -10.59 2.81
CA GLU A 30 -5.42 -11.40 2.57
C GLU A 30 -5.11 -12.47 1.53
N HIS A 31 -5.39 -13.73 1.89
CA HIS A 31 -5.41 -14.83 0.95
C HIS A 31 -6.81 -15.00 0.41
N THR A 32 -6.93 -14.99 -0.91
CA THR A 32 -8.20 -15.25 -1.60
C THR A 32 -8.25 -16.72 -2.04
N PRO A 33 -9.45 -17.31 -2.19
CA PRO A 33 -9.61 -18.68 -2.68
C PRO A 33 -8.98 -18.91 -4.06
N GLU A 34 -8.88 -17.84 -4.85
CA GLU A 34 -8.27 -17.79 -6.19
C GLU A 34 -6.74 -17.76 -6.17
N ASN A 35 -6.12 -17.98 -4.99
CA ASN A 35 -4.68 -17.87 -4.77
C ASN A 35 -4.08 -16.49 -5.10
N THR A 36 -4.93 -15.46 -5.22
CA THR A 36 -4.50 -14.09 -5.44
C THR A 36 -4.13 -13.45 -4.11
N VAL A 37 -2.96 -12.81 -4.05
CA VAL A 37 -2.50 -12.07 -2.87
C VAL A 37 -3.08 -10.66 -2.91
N ARG A 38 -3.91 -10.35 -1.91
CA ARG A 38 -4.42 -8.99 -1.70
C ARG A 38 -3.83 -8.43 -0.41
N PHE A 39 -3.59 -7.14 -0.38
CA PHE A 39 -3.13 -6.43 0.80
C PHE A 39 -4.19 -5.43 1.22
N ARG A 40 -4.74 -5.63 2.42
CA ARG A 40 -5.64 -4.70 3.09
C ARG A 40 -4.80 -3.58 3.69
N PHE A 41 -5.25 -2.34 3.52
CA PHE A 41 -4.68 -1.13 4.09
C PHE A 41 -5.77 -0.32 4.79
N SER A 42 -5.41 0.33 5.90
CA SER A 42 -6.21 1.44 6.45
C SER A 42 -6.23 2.60 5.44
N LEU A 43 -7.43 3.09 5.13
CA LEU A 43 -7.65 4.23 4.24
C LEU A 43 -6.93 5.49 4.73
N GLU A 44 -6.90 5.72 6.04
CA GLU A 44 -6.17 6.84 6.65
C GLU A 44 -4.69 6.78 6.33
N ARG A 45 -4.10 5.58 6.41
CA ARG A 45 -2.69 5.37 6.07
C ARG A 45 -2.42 5.54 4.59
N VAL A 46 -3.33 5.07 3.73
CA VAL A 46 -3.24 5.29 2.27
C VAL A 46 -3.26 6.78 1.93
N ILE A 47 -4.18 7.54 2.52
CA ILE A 47 -4.27 8.99 2.34
C ILE A 47 -2.96 9.65 2.81
N THR A 48 -2.47 9.28 4.00
CA THR A 48 -1.24 9.83 4.58
C THR A 48 -0.01 9.53 3.70
N LEU A 49 0.17 8.27 3.29
CA LEU A 49 1.32 7.84 2.48
C LEU A 49 1.33 8.41 1.07
N THR A 50 0.17 8.75 0.53
CA THR A 50 0.03 9.33 -0.82
C THR A 50 -0.01 10.86 -0.80
N GLY A 51 0.12 11.49 0.37
CA GLY A 51 -0.01 12.93 0.52
C GLY A 51 -1.39 13.47 0.14
N GLY A 52 -2.45 12.67 0.32
CA GLY A 52 -3.83 13.04 -0.01
C GLY A 52 -4.21 12.85 -1.48
N LYS A 53 -3.30 12.36 -2.34
CA LYS A 53 -3.60 12.08 -3.75
C LYS A 53 -4.58 10.91 -3.91
N VAL A 54 -4.48 9.90 -3.04
CA VAL A 54 -5.48 8.82 -2.97
C VAL A 54 -6.49 9.13 -1.88
N THR A 55 -7.76 9.13 -2.23
CA THR A 55 -8.92 9.38 -1.37
C THR A 55 -9.97 8.32 -1.62
N ARG A 56 -10.98 8.20 -0.73
CA ARG A 56 -12.09 7.25 -0.94
C ARG A 56 -12.80 7.44 -2.29
N ALA A 57 -12.86 8.67 -2.80
CA ALA A 57 -13.53 8.99 -4.05
C ALA A 57 -12.77 8.54 -5.30
N ASN A 58 -11.44 8.41 -5.24
CA ASN A 58 -10.60 8.07 -6.40
C ASN A 58 -9.75 6.81 -6.21
N MET A 59 -9.83 6.13 -5.07
CA MET A 59 -9.04 4.94 -4.74
C MET A 59 -9.14 3.83 -5.81
N SER A 60 -10.31 3.66 -6.42
CA SER A 60 -10.53 2.70 -7.52
C SER A 60 -9.69 3.01 -8.76
N ARG A 61 -9.39 4.28 -9.03
CA ARG A 61 -8.50 4.69 -10.14
C ARG A 61 -7.04 4.31 -9.88
N HIS A 62 -6.68 4.07 -8.62
CA HIS A 62 -5.35 3.66 -8.18
C HIS A 62 -5.27 2.16 -7.87
N GLY A 63 -6.27 1.37 -8.27
CA GLY A 63 -6.28 -0.08 -8.07
C GLY A 63 -6.61 -0.53 -6.66
N PHE A 64 -7.20 0.36 -5.84
CA PHE A 64 -7.74 0.01 -4.53
C PHE A 64 -9.24 -0.30 -4.62
N GLU A 65 -9.64 -1.35 -3.92
CA GLU A 65 -11.03 -1.75 -3.74
C GLU A 65 -11.43 -1.56 -2.29
N PRO A 66 -12.69 -1.19 -1.99
CA PRO A 66 -13.18 -1.21 -0.61
C PRO A 66 -13.21 -2.66 -0.08
N VAL A 67 -12.92 -2.84 1.20
CA VAL A 67 -13.11 -4.14 1.86
C VAL A 67 -14.59 -4.29 2.25
N PRO A 68 -15.29 -5.35 1.81
CA PRO A 68 -16.67 -5.58 2.22
C PRO A 68 -16.80 -5.66 3.75
N GLY A 69 -17.75 -4.91 4.32
CA GLY A 69 -17.97 -4.86 5.77
C GLY A 69 -17.03 -3.95 6.55
N SER A 70 -16.09 -3.25 5.89
CA SER A 70 -15.28 -2.20 6.49
C SER A 70 -15.42 -0.91 5.71
N VAL A 71 -15.71 0.18 6.42
CA VAL A 71 -15.72 1.51 5.81
C VAL A 71 -14.29 2.06 5.69
N ASN A 72 -13.41 1.72 6.62
CA ASN A 72 -12.10 2.34 6.75
C ASN A 72 -10.97 1.54 6.10
N ASP A 73 -11.26 0.34 5.61
CA ASP A 73 -10.25 -0.50 4.97
C ASP A 73 -10.45 -0.56 3.45
N VAL A 74 -9.32 -0.49 2.75
CA VAL A 74 -9.22 -0.72 1.32
C VAL A 74 -8.27 -1.88 1.08
N ARG A 75 -8.35 -2.53 -0.07
CA ARG A 75 -7.43 -3.59 -0.47
C ARG A 75 -6.90 -3.35 -1.86
N MET A 76 -5.67 -3.76 -2.08
CA MET A 76 -4.99 -3.72 -3.37
C MET A 76 -4.50 -5.13 -3.71
N LYS A 77 -4.67 -5.54 -4.97
CA LYS A 77 -3.99 -6.72 -5.48
C LYS A 77 -2.51 -6.38 -5.72
N CYS A 78 -1.61 -7.15 -5.14
CA CYS A 78 -0.17 -7.00 -5.39
C CYS A 78 0.51 -8.36 -5.34
N ASP A 79 0.95 -8.86 -6.49
CA ASP A 79 1.63 -10.16 -6.57
C ASP A 79 3.12 -10.06 -6.20
N GLU A 80 3.68 -8.84 -6.24
CA GLU A 80 5.08 -8.53 -5.90
C GLU A 80 5.33 -8.46 -4.37
N GLY A 81 4.26 -8.42 -3.57
CA GLY A 81 4.33 -8.39 -2.11
C GLY A 81 4.03 -7.02 -1.48
N ALA A 82 4.10 -6.98 -0.15
CA ALA A 82 3.67 -5.85 0.67
C ALA A 82 4.52 -4.60 0.45
N ALA A 83 5.85 -4.77 0.39
CA ALA A 83 6.80 -3.67 0.17
C ALA A 83 6.62 -3.01 -1.20
N ALA A 84 6.29 -3.79 -2.23
CA ALA A 84 5.98 -3.26 -3.55
C ALA A 84 4.68 -2.43 -3.53
N ALA A 85 3.65 -2.88 -2.81
CA ALA A 85 2.41 -2.13 -2.65
C ALA A 85 2.63 -0.78 -1.94
N VAL A 86 3.43 -0.76 -0.87
CA VAL A 86 3.81 0.48 -0.17
C VAL A 86 4.69 1.37 -1.05
N SER A 87 5.63 0.79 -1.80
CA SER A 87 6.47 1.55 -2.74
C SER A 87 5.63 2.25 -3.81
N ARG A 88 4.58 1.59 -4.34
CA ARG A 88 3.62 2.21 -5.26
C ARG A 88 2.85 3.36 -4.62
N LEU A 89 2.41 3.21 -3.36
CA LEU A 89 1.75 4.29 -2.61
C LEU A 89 2.66 5.52 -2.45
N MET A 90 3.92 5.31 -2.07
CA MET A 90 4.91 6.38 -1.94
C MET A 90 5.23 7.03 -3.29
N ALA A 91 5.29 6.25 -4.37
CA ALA A 91 5.51 6.76 -5.72
C ALA A 91 4.36 7.65 -6.20
N ILE A 92 3.13 7.41 -5.74
CA ILE A 92 1.99 8.30 -6.02
C ILE A 92 2.19 9.65 -5.31
N ALA A 93 2.77 9.67 -4.10
CA ALA A 93 3.01 10.91 -3.34
C ALA A 93 4.04 11.83 -4.01
N GLY A 94 5.08 11.25 -4.61
CA GLY A 94 6.12 11.95 -5.39
C GLY A 94 5.59 12.61 -6.66
#